data_AF-A0A9E2YB11-F1
#
_entry.id   AF-A0A9E2YB11-F1
#
_cell.length_a   1.000
_cell.length_b   1.000
_cell.length_c   1.000
_cell.angle_alpha   90.00
_cell.angle_beta   90.00
_cell.angle_gamma   90.00
#
_symmetry.space_group_name_H-M   'P 1'
#
loop_
_entity.id
_entity.type
_entity.pdbx_description
1 polymer ?
#
loop_
_entity_poly.entity_id
_entity_poly.type
_entity_poly.pdbx_seq_one_letter_code
_entity_poly.pdbx_strand_id
1 'polypeptide(L)'
;MQKPKNRHLIDVRKIVELPPVQRVENVLVLSPAELIATKAIGYHSRKGQPKSYTDRRDIAVLLLKFPDLKSPTGPVLERLHANNADAATILDWEAIAQEQIKLPTDDF
;
A
#
# COMPACT_ATOMS: atom_id res chain seq x y z
N MET A 1 -2.93 7.20 -31.49
CA MET A 1 -3.07 8.23 -30.43
C MET A 1 -2.25 7.83 -29.22
N GLN A 2 -1.13 8.53 -28.96
CA GLN A 2 -0.27 8.29 -27.79
C GLN A 2 -0.86 8.97 -26.54
N LYS A 3 -0.90 8.28 -25.38
CA LYS A 3 -1.33 8.85 -24.09
C LYS A 3 -0.24 9.81 -23.57
N PRO A 4 -0.51 11.11 -23.37
CA PRO A 4 0.53 12.08 -22.97
C PRO A 4 0.67 12.22 -21.44
N LYS A 5 0.45 11.16 -20.65
CA LYS A 5 0.30 11.30 -19.18
C LYS A 5 1.52 10.98 -18.32
N ASN A 6 2.58 10.38 -18.87
CA ASN A 6 3.79 10.01 -18.11
C ASN A 6 5.00 10.93 -18.40
N ARG A 7 4.78 12.20 -18.80
CA ARG A 7 5.86 13.13 -19.18
C ARG A 7 6.50 13.90 -18.02
N HIS A 8 6.00 13.73 -16.80
CA HIS A 8 6.61 14.25 -15.58
C HIS A 8 7.12 13.07 -14.77
N LEU A 9 8.25 12.51 -15.18
CA LEU A 9 8.88 11.36 -14.52
C LEU A 9 9.55 11.71 -13.19
N ILE A 10 9.35 12.94 -12.67
CA ILE A 10 9.95 13.36 -11.41
C ILE A 10 8.98 14.26 -10.64
N ASP A 11 8.08 13.64 -9.89
CA ASP A 11 7.37 14.29 -8.77
C ASP A 11 8.32 14.31 -7.57
N VAL A 12 9.28 15.24 -7.55
CA VAL A 12 10.18 15.42 -6.41
C VAL A 12 9.47 16.23 -5.34
N ARG A 13 8.98 15.54 -4.31
CA ARG A 13 8.47 16.20 -3.11
C ARG A 13 9.60 16.35 -2.11
N LYS A 14 9.85 17.59 -1.66
CA LYS A 14 10.75 17.85 -0.53
C LYS A 14 10.09 17.31 0.74
N ILE A 15 10.75 16.38 1.40
CA ILE A 15 10.36 15.84 2.70
C ILE A 15 11.49 16.11 3.70
N VAL A 16 11.11 16.40 4.94
CA VAL A 16 12.08 16.73 6.00
C VAL A 16 12.82 15.47 6.46
N GLU A 17 12.12 14.34 6.49
CA GLU A 17 12.66 13.03 6.85
C GLU A 17 12.10 11.96 5.91
N LEU A 18 12.90 10.92 5.66
CA LEU A 18 12.42 9.75 4.94
C LEU A 18 11.43 8.98 5.81
N PRO A 19 10.35 8.43 5.23
CA PRO A 19 9.49 7.49 5.94
C PRO A 19 10.30 6.24 6.35
N PRO A 20 9.77 5.38 7.25
CA PRO A 20 10.46 4.17 7.65
C PRO A 20 10.92 3.34 6.45
N VAL A 21 12.22 3.13 6.37
CA VAL A 21 12.88 2.43 5.26
C VAL A 21 13.69 1.23 5.77
N GLN A 22 13.89 0.27 4.90
CA GLN A 22 14.82 -0.85 5.05
C GLN A 22 15.81 -0.84 3.88
N ARG A 23 16.93 -1.55 4.02
CA ARG A 23 17.95 -1.66 2.97
C ARG A 23 17.86 -3.02 2.29
N VAL A 24 17.68 -3.03 0.97
CA VAL A 24 17.68 -4.22 0.12
C VAL A 24 18.71 -3.99 -0.98
N GLU A 25 19.72 -4.86 -1.08
CA GLU A 25 20.80 -4.72 -2.07
C GLU A 25 21.43 -3.31 -2.10
N ASN A 26 21.67 -2.74 -0.93
CA ASN A 26 22.16 -1.36 -0.72
C ASN A 26 21.21 -0.22 -1.15
N VAL A 27 20.00 -0.54 -1.60
CA VAL A 27 18.94 0.42 -1.92
C VAL A 27 18.01 0.61 -0.72
N LEU A 28 17.71 1.86 -0.37
CA LEU A 28 16.69 2.17 0.63
C LEU A 28 15.30 2.04 0.01
N VAL A 29 14.48 1.17 0.58
CA VAL A 29 13.09 0.93 0.18
C VAL A 29 12.18 1.11 1.39
N LEU A 30 10.91 1.42 1.18
CA LEU A 30 9.94 1.52 2.27
C LEU A 30 9.91 0.22 3.09
N SER A 31 9.70 0.34 4.40
CA SER A 31 9.37 -0.82 5.23
C SER A 31 8.07 -1.45 4.71
N PRO A 32 7.82 -2.75 4.95
CA PRO A 32 6.61 -3.39 4.43
C PRO A 32 5.34 -2.76 4.99
N ALA A 33 5.33 -2.36 6.26
CA ALA A 33 4.18 -1.66 6.87
C ALA A 33 3.92 -0.30 6.21
N GLU A 34 4.97 0.48 5.95
CA GLU A 34 4.86 1.77 5.26
C GLU A 34 4.37 1.62 3.82
N LEU A 35 4.88 0.59 3.12
CA LEU A 35 4.47 0.28 1.76
C LEU A 35 2.98 -0.11 1.70
N ILE A 36 2.52 -0.96 2.62
CA ILE A 36 1.11 -1.37 2.70
C ILE A 36 0.22 -0.15 3.01
N ALA A 37 0.61 0.69 3.98
CA ALA A 37 -0.15 1.91 4.32
C ALA A 37 -0.27 2.86 3.12
N THR A 38 0.83 3.09 2.39
CA THR A 38 0.83 3.92 1.18
C THR A 38 -0.08 3.33 0.08
N LYS A 39 -0.10 1.99 -0.05
CA LYS A 39 -0.99 1.30 -0.99
C LYS A 39 -2.45 1.41 -0.58
N ALA A 40 -2.78 1.33 0.72
CA ALA A 40 -4.14 1.49 1.22
C ALA A 40 -4.68 2.91 0.96
N ILE A 41 -3.89 3.96 1.21
CA ILE A 41 -4.23 5.35 0.84
C ILE A 41 -4.42 5.48 -0.67
N GLY A 42 -3.52 4.88 -1.44
CA GLY A 42 -3.60 4.84 -2.90
C GLY A 42 -4.86 4.13 -3.42
N TYR A 43 -5.21 3.01 -2.81
CA TYR A 43 -6.41 2.24 -3.10
C TYR A 43 -7.67 3.07 -2.83
N HIS A 44 -7.78 3.66 -1.63
CA HIS A 44 -8.91 4.50 -1.23
C HIS A 44 -9.11 5.68 -2.21
N SER A 45 -8.06 6.48 -2.41
CA SER A 45 -8.10 7.67 -3.28
C SER A 45 -8.43 7.37 -4.75
N ARG A 46 -8.25 6.12 -5.19
CA ARG A 46 -8.47 5.69 -6.58
C ARG A 46 -9.64 4.73 -6.74
N LYS A 47 -10.48 4.58 -5.71
CA LYS A 47 -11.68 3.74 -5.79
C LYS A 47 -12.50 4.03 -7.06
N GLY A 48 -12.91 2.96 -7.73
CA GLY A 48 -13.64 3.03 -9.00
C GLY A 48 -12.77 3.30 -10.24
N GLN A 49 -11.46 3.48 -10.09
CA GLN A 49 -10.52 3.63 -11.21
C GLN A 49 -9.72 2.34 -11.41
N PRO A 50 -9.28 2.02 -12.65
CA PRO A 50 -8.52 0.80 -12.92
C PRO A 50 -7.30 0.58 -12.02
N LYS A 51 -6.68 1.66 -11.55
CA LYS A 51 -5.49 1.61 -10.71
C LYS A 51 -5.77 1.10 -9.30
N SER A 52 -6.98 1.24 -8.77
CA SER A 52 -7.32 0.65 -7.46
C SER A 52 -7.28 -0.87 -7.48
N TYR A 53 -7.56 -1.52 -8.62
CA TYR A 53 -7.43 -2.98 -8.74
C TYR A 53 -5.96 -3.42 -8.60
N THR A 54 -5.02 -2.66 -9.18
CA THR A 54 -3.59 -2.93 -9.02
C THR A 54 -3.15 -2.71 -7.59
N ASP A 55 -3.56 -1.60 -6.96
CA ASP A 55 -3.25 -1.37 -5.54
C ASP A 55 -3.81 -2.49 -4.64
N ARG A 56 -5.04 -2.95 -4.91
CA ARG A 56 -5.68 -4.04 -4.18
C ARG A 56 -4.92 -5.36 -4.34
N ARG A 57 -4.45 -5.67 -5.55
CA ARG A 57 -3.60 -6.85 -5.82
C ARG A 57 -2.27 -6.74 -5.08
N ASP A 58 -1.61 -5.59 -5.14
CA ASP A 58 -0.33 -5.37 -4.47
C ASP A 58 -0.48 -5.56 -2.95
N ILE A 59 -1.54 -5.02 -2.35
CA ILE A 59 -1.85 -5.23 -0.93
C ILE A 59 -2.03 -6.73 -0.64
N ALA A 60 -2.79 -7.46 -1.46
CA ALA A 60 -2.99 -8.89 -1.26
C ALA A 60 -1.66 -9.67 -1.29
N VAL A 61 -0.80 -9.40 -2.27
CA VAL A 61 0.52 -10.04 -2.39
C VAL A 61 1.40 -9.69 -1.18
N LEU A 62 1.40 -8.44 -0.74
CA LEU A 62 2.16 -8.02 0.43
C LEU A 62 1.66 -8.70 1.72
N LEU A 63 0.35 -8.83 1.91
CA LEU A 63 -0.22 -9.50 3.08
C LEU A 63 0.01 -11.02 3.08
N LEU A 64 0.14 -11.63 1.90
CA LEU A 64 0.58 -13.02 1.79
C LEU A 64 2.06 -13.19 2.15
N LYS A 65 2.91 -12.20 1.82
CA LYS A 65 4.34 -12.23 2.14
C LYS A 65 4.65 -11.84 3.59
N PHE A 66 3.87 -10.93 4.16
CA PHE A 66 4.01 -10.37 5.50
C PHE A 66 2.71 -10.54 6.30
N PRO A 67 2.33 -11.79 6.63
CA PRO A 67 1.04 -12.09 7.27
C PRO A 67 0.87 -11.41 8.62
N ASP A 68 1.96 -11.19 9.37
CA ASP A 68 1.94 -10.53 10.68
C ASP A 68 1.50 -9.06 10.61
N LEU A 69 1.52 -8.45 9.41
CA LEU A 69 1.04 -7.10 9.17
C LEU A 69 -0.46 -7.04 8.85
N LYS A 70 -1.12 -8.18 8.70
CA LYS A 70 -2.56 -8.28 8.43
C LYS A 70 -3.36 -8.23 9.72
N SER A 71 -3.43 -7.05 10.31
CA SER A 71 -4.23 -6.79 11.51
C SER A 71 -4.91 -5.42 11.41
N PRO A 72 -6.19 -5.30 11.83
CA PRO A 72 -6.86 -4.00 11.92
C PRO A 72 -6.08 -3.01 12.79
N THR A 73 -5.40 -3.51 13.82
CA THR A 73 -4.51 -2.75 14.70
C THR A 73 -3.05 -3.10 14.44
N GLY A 74 -2.11 -2.21 14.79
CA GLY A 74 -0.68 -2.48 14.72
C GLY A 74 0.04 -1.67 13.63
N PRO A 75 1.19 -2.16 13.10
CA PRO A 75 2.13 -1.30 12.38
C PRO A 75 1.54 -0.61 11.16
N VAL A 76 0.68 -1.27 10.38
CA VAL A 76 0.06 -0.64 9.21
C VAL A 76 -0.89 0.50 9.62
N LEU A 77 -1.68 0.31 10.67
CA LEU A 77 -2.55 1.36 11.20
C LEU A 77 -1.74 2.54 11.74
N GLU A 78 -0.66 2.29 12.48
CA GLU A 78 0.27 3.32 12.94
C GLU A 78 0.84 4.13 11.77
N ARG A 79 1.19 3.45 10.67
CA ARG A 79 1.69 4.10 9.46
C ARG A 79 0.60 4.86 8.70
N LEU A 80 -0.65 4.40 8.71
CA LEU A 80 -1.79 5.15 8.17
C LEU A 80 -1.99 6.46 8.94
N HIS A 81 -1.95 6.42 10.28
CA HIS A 81 -2.01 7.61 11.10
C HIS A 81 -0.83 8.56 10.85
N ALA A 82 0.40 8.03 10.80
CA ALA A 82 1.59 8.83 10.51
C ALA A 82 1.56 9.51 9.12
N ASN A 83 0.83 8.92 8.16
CA ASN A 83 0.60 9.48 6.83
C ASN A 83 -0.65 10.38 6.75
N ASN A 84 -1.30 10.69 7.88
CA ASN A 84 -2.53 11.48 7.96
C ASN A 84 -3.68 10.89 7.12
N ALA A 85 -3.80 9.56 7.09
CA ALA A 85 -4.93 8.89 6.45
C ALA A 85 -6.25 9.32 7.13
N ASP A 86 -7.26 9.59 6.31
CA ASP A 86 -8.59 9.92 6.81
C ASP A 86 -9.32 8.68 7.37
N ALA A 87 -10.42 8.94 8.10
CA ALA A 87 -11.21 7.87 8.70
C ALA A 87 -11.74 6.87 7.66
N ALA A 88 -12.04 7.32 6.44
CA ALA A 88 -12.53 6.46 5.37
C ALA A 88 -11.45 5.49 4.85
N THR A 89 -10.19 5.95 4.75
CA THR A 89 -9.04 5.11 4.43
C THR A 89 -8.78 4.09 5.54
N ILE A 90 -8.92 4.49 6.81
CA ILE A 90 -8.76 3.58 7.97
C ILE A 90 -9.84 2.49 7.93
N LEU A 91 -11.10 2.85 7.70
CA LEU A 91 -12.19 1.88 7.57
C LEU A 91 -11.96 0.90 6.41
N ASP A 92 -11.44 1.37 5.28
CA ASP A 92 -11.07 0.50 4.17
C ASP A 92 -9.94 -0.47 4.53
N TRP A 93 -8.94 0.01 5.27
CA TRP A 93 -7.87 -0.85 5.78
C TRP A 93 -8.42 -1.93 6.71
N GLU A 94 -9.29 -1.56 7.67
CA GLU A 94 -9.91 -2.51 8.59
C GLU A 94 -10.68 -3.60 7.85
N ALA A 95 -11.44 -3.24 6.82
CA ALA A 95 -12.14 -4.20 5.98
C ALA A 95 -11.14 -5.16 5.29
N ILE A 96 -10.10 -4.62 4.64
CA ILE A 96 -9.07 -5.43 3.98
C ILE A 96 -8.34 -6.36 4.96
N ALA A 97 -8.04 -5.88 6.17
CA ALA A 97 -7.33 -6.65 7.19
C ALA A 97 -8.18 -7.82 7.72
N GLN A 98 -9.51 -7.74 7.64
CA GLN A 98 -10.41 -8.82 8.04
C GLN A 98 -10.69 -9.83 6.92
N GLU A 99 -10.50 -9.46 5.65
CA GLU A 99 -10.73 -10.35 4.52
C GLU A 99 -9.84 -11.61 4.57
N GLN A 100 -10.38 -12.76 4.18
CA GLN A 100 -9.56 -13.96 4.01
C GLN A 100 -8.85 -13.92 2.66
N ILE A 101 -7.54 -13.76 2.67
CA ILE A 101 -6.70 -13.78 1.46
C ILE A 101 -6.00 -15.13 1.41
N LYS A 102 -6.40 -15.97 0.46
CA LYS A 102 -5.80 -17.29 0.23
C LYS A 102 -4.76 -17.20 -0.88
N LEU A 103 -3.74 -18.05 -0.80
CA LEU A 103 -2.92 -18.34 -1.97
C LEU A 103 -3.81 -18.97 -3.06
N PRO A 104 -3.51 -18.75 -4.34
CA PRO A 104 -4.10 -19.57 -5.38
C PRO A 104 -3.80 -21.04 -5.04
N THR A 105 -4.83 -21.86 -4.91
CA THR A 105 -4.65 -23.31 -5.06
C THR A 105 -4.32 -23.56 -6.52
N ASP A 106 -3.21 -24.24 -6.80
CA ASP A 106 -2.78 -24.65 -8.15
C ASP A 106 -3.70 -25.74 -8.73
N ASP A 107 -5.01 -25.62 -8.53
CA ASP A 107 -6.02 -26.54 -9.06
C ASP A 107 -6.65 -25.88 -10.29
N PHE A 108 -6.09 -26.24 -11.46
CA PHE A 108 -6.64 -25.96 -12.78
C PHE A 108 -7.78 -26.93 -13.12
#